data_AF-A0A8J5RSX4-F1
#
_entry.id   AF-A0A8J5RSX4-F1
#
_cell.length_a   1.000
_cell.length_b   1.000
_cell.length_c   1.000
_cell.angle_alpha   90.00
_cell.angle_beta   90.00
_cell.angle_gamma   90.00
#
_symmetry.space_group_name_H-M   'P 1'
#
loop_
_entity.id
_entity.type
_entity.pdbx_description
1 polymer ?
#
loop_
_entity_poly.entity_id
_entity_poly.type
_entity_poly.pdbx_seq_one_letter_code
_entity_poly.pdbx_strand_id
1 'polypeptide(L)' 'MRTSRRSTTEVTIEKGPIYPGSNKWTIFYLAHQMGSCRMSSSPNDGAVDDTSESWEANNLYVYDGSLLPTAVGVNPTITI' A
#
# COMPACT_ATOMS: atom_id res chain seq x y z
N MET A 1 -54.24 -20.28 0.71
CA MET A 1 -52.76 -20.14 0.63
C MET A 1 -52.35 -18.87 1.36
N ARG A 2 -51.68 -18.99 2.51
CA ARG A 2 -51.28 -17.86 3.37
C ARG A 2 -49.90 -17.38 2.91
N THR A 3 -49.81 -16.19 2.36
CA THR A 3 -48.54 -15.59 1.93
C THR A 3 -47.76 -15.16 3.17
N SER A 4 -46.68 -15.89 3.48
CA SER A 4 -45.71 -15.52 4.51
C SER A 4 -44.90 -14.32 4.01
N ARG A 5 -45.16 -13.12 4.55
CA ARG A 5 -44.26 -11.97 4.37
C ARG A 5 -42.91 -12.32 4.98
N ARG A 6 -41.86 -12.45 4.15
CA ARG A 6 -40.48 -12.47 4.65
C ARG A 6 -40.21 -11.09 5.25
N SER A 7 -39.91 -11.06 6.55
CA SER A 7 -39.36 -9.88 7.20
C SER A 7 -37.96 -9.66 6.64
N THR A 8 -37.79 -8.62 5.83
CA THR A 8 -36.49 -8.14 5.41
C THR A 8 -35.85 -7.52 6.66
N THR A 9 -34.86 -8.21 7.24
CA THR A 9 -34.03 -7.62 8.29
C THR A 9 -33.12 -6.60 7.59
N GLU A 10 -33.32 -5.32 7.86
CA GLU A 10 -32.41 -4.28 7.42
C GLU A 10 -31.07 -4.50 8.14
N VAL A 11 -30.01 -4.81 7.39
CA VAL A 11 -28.66 -4.90 7.93
C VAL A 11 -28.09 -3.49 7.94
N THR A 12 -28.05 -2.85 9.11
CA THR A 12 -27.36 -1.56 9.27
C THR A 12 -25.86 -1.82 9.38
N ILE A 13 -25.07 -1.30 8.43
CA ILE A 13 -23.60 -1.33 8.51
C ILE A 13 -23.17 -0.44 9.67
N GLU A 14 -22.43 -0.99 10.63
CA GLU A 14 -21.81 -0.19 11.68
C GLU A 14 -20.92 0.89 11.06
N LYS A 15 -21.06 2.12 11.54
CA LYS A 15 -20.32 3.27 11.02
C LYS A 15 -18.82 3.01 11.16
N GLY A 16 -18.14 2.78 10.04
CA GLY A 16 -16.70 2.53 10.00
C GLY A 16 -15.84 3.70 10.50
N PRO A 17 -14.53 3.51 10.62
CA PRO A 17 -13.58 4.49 11.19
C PRO A 17 -13.53 5.86 10.47
N ILE A 18 -14.18 5.99 9.31
CA ILE A 18 -14.28 7.22 8.52
C ILE A 18 -15.45 8.12 8.99
N TYR A 19 -16.32 7.63 9.87
CA TYR A 19 -17.37 8.45 10.45
C TYR A 19 -16.79 9.36 11.55
N PRO A 20 -17.06 10.68 11.53
CA PRO A 20 -16.55 11.62 12.51
C PRO A 20 -17.32 11.45 13.84
N GLY A 21 -17.01 10.37 14.55
CA GLY A 21 -17.34 10.23 15.97
C GLY A 21 -16.33 11.01 16.80
N SER A 22 -16.74 11.43 18.00
CA SER A 22 -15.98 12.18 19.00
C SER A 22 -14.66 11.54 19.48
N ASN A 23 -14.21 10.45 18.85
CA ASN A 23 -13.03 9.68 19.22
C ASN A 23 -11.83 10.24 18.44
N LYS A 24 -10.95 10.95 19.13
CA LYS A 24 -9.81 11.71 18.59
C LYS A 24 -8.65 10.84 18.08
N TRP A 25 -8.92 9.66 17.54
CA TRP A 25 -7.90 8.84 16.91
C TRP A 25 -7.70 9.32 15.47
N THR A 26 -6.69 10.16 15.27
CA THR A 26 -6.28 10.58 13.92
C THR A 26 -5.72 9.39 13.16
N ILE A 27 -6.32 9.06 12.02
CA ILE A 27 -5.76 8.09 11.07
C ILE A 27 -4.62 8.78 10.33
N PHE A 28 -3.39 8.28 10.52
CA PHE A 28 -2.24 8.68 9.72
C PHE A 28 -2.19 7.80 8.47
N TYR A 29 -2.51 8.39 7.32
CA TYR A 29 -2.41 7.74 6.01
C TYR A 29 -1.33 8.43 5.18
N LEU A 30 -0.52 7.62 4.50
CA LEU A 30 0.46 8.06 3.50
C LEU A 30 0.19 7.23 2.25
N ALA A 31 0.30 7.82 1.07
CA ALA A 31 0.05 7.15 -0.21
C ALA A 31 1.34 6.88 -1.02
N HIS A 32 2.49 7.37 -0.56
CA HIS A 32 3.76 7.37 -1.29
C HIS A 32 4.80 6.48 -0.60
N GLN A 33 4.47 5.20 -0.45
CA GLN A 33 5.36 4.17 0.10
C GLN A 33 6.41 3.80 -0.93
N MET A 34 7.68 3.85 -0.52
CA MET A 34 8.83 3.68 -1.41
C MET A 34 10.02 3.10 -0.63
N GLY A 35 11.01 2.57 -1.35
CA GLY A 35 12.32 2.20 -0.78
C GLY A 35 12.40 0.85 -0.05
N SER A 36 11.34 0.04 -0.03
CA SER A 36 11.35 -1.27 0.64
C SER A 36 12.22 -2.31 -0.07
N CYS A 37 12.47 -2.15 -1.37
CA CYS A 37 13.38 -2.98 -2.17
C CYS A 37 14.36 -2.07 -2.94
N ARG A 38 14.94 -1.09 -2.23
CA ARG A 38 15.69 -0.01 -2.85
C ARG A 38 16.84 -0.50 -3.73
N MET A 39 16.99 0.16 -4.87
CA MET A 39 18.17 0.07 -5.74
C MET A 39 19.41 0.59 -5.02
N SER A 40 20.54 -0.06 -5.23
CA SER A 40 21.81 0.25 -4.56
C SER A 40 23.01 -0.19 -5.41
N SER A 41 24.19 0.35 -5.09
CA SER A 41 25.46 -0.05 -5.73
C SER A 41 26.10 -1.29 -5.08
N SER A 42 25.49 -1.85 -4.03
CA SER A 42 26.06 -2.93 -3.22
C SER A 42 24.94 -3.71 -2.52
N PRO A 43 25.07 -5.05 -2.39
CA PRO A 43 24.07 -5.90 -1.74
C PRO A 43 23.89 -5.61 -0.24
N ASN A 44 24.85 -4.93 0.40
CA ASN A 44 24.71 -4.52 1.80
C ASN A 44 23.79 -3.28 1.96
N ASP A 45 23.56 -2.57 0.86
CA ASP A 45 22.95 -1.24 0.86
C ASP A 45 21.60 -1.19 0.14
N GLY A 46 21.07 -2.33 -0.32
CA GLY A 46 19.78 -2.42 -0.99
C GLY A 46 19.46 -3.83 -1.47
N ALA A 47 18.28 -4.01 -2.03
CA ALA A 47 17.78 -5.33 -2.43
C ALA A 47 18.13 -5.67 -3.89
N VAL A 48 18.28 -4.66 -4.74
CA VAL A 48 18.56 -4.81 -6.17
C VAL A 48 19.68 -3.90 -6.63
N ASP A 49 20.25 -4.24 -7.79
CA ASP A 49 21.24 -3.44 -8.51
C ASP A 49 20.58 -2.37 -9.43
N ASP A 50 21.38 -1.67 -10.23
CA ASP A 50 20.92 -0.63 -11.17
C ASP A 50 20.14 -1.18 -12.37
N THR A 51 20.16 -2.50 -12.57
CA THR A 51 19.34 -3.22 -13.56
C THR A 51 18.02 -3.69 -12.99
N SER A 52 17.74 -3.40 -11.71
CA SER A 52 16.56 -3.85 -10.95
C SER A 52 16.53 -5.36 -10.68
N GLU A 53 17.64 -6.07 -10.85
CA GLU A 53 17.78 -7.49 -10.51
C GLU A 53 18.16 -7.67 -9.04
N SER A 54 17.60 -8.70 -8.39
CA SER A 54 17.91 -9.07 -7.01
C SER A 54 19.38 -9.46 -6.85
N TRP A 55 20.01 -8.94 -5.80
CA TRP A 55 21.35 -9.38 -5.39
C TRP A 55 21.39 -10.85 -4.92
N GLU A 56 20.26 -11.40 -4.47
CA GLU A 56 20.19 -12.73 -3.85
C GLU A 56 19.78 -13.83 -4.84
N ALA A 57 19.18 -13.48 -5.97
CA ALA A 57 18.62 -14.45 -6.90
C ALA A 57 18.65 -13.96 -8.36
N ASN A 58 19.16 -14.83 -9.23
CA ASN A 58 19.20 -14.57 -10.68
C ASN A 58 17.80 -14.61 -11.30
N ASN A 59 17.57 -13.75 -12.28
CA ASN A 59 16.31 -13.57 -13.02
C ASN A 59 15.10 -13.18 -12.14
N LEU A 60 15.34 -12.51 -11.01
CA LEU A 60 14.30 -11.97 -10.15
C LEU A 60 14.39 -10.43 -10.15
N TYR A 61 13.34 -9.77 -10.65
CA TYR A 61 13.33 -8.32 -10.86
C TYR A 61 12.20 -7.63 -10.09
N VAL A 62 12.41 -6.36 -9.76
CA VAL A 62 11.40 -5.49 -9.11
C VAL A 62 11.16 -4.27 -9.99
N TYR A 63 9.89 -3.88 -10.18
CA TYR A 63 9.49 -2.68 -10.94
C TYR A 63 8.26 -2.02 -10.31
N ASP A 64 8.48 -1.34 -9.18
CA ASP A 64 7.49 -0.47 -8.53
C ASP A 64 8.19 0.61 -7.69
N GLY A 65 7.43 1.40 -6.93
CA GLY A 65 7.97 2.46 -6.06
C GLY A 65 8.93 1.99 -4.97
N SER A 66 8.99 0.69 -4.67
CA SER A 66 9.95 0.14 -3.71
C SER A 66 11.40 0.26 -4.16
N LEU A 67 11.65 0.39 -5.47
CA LEU A 67 12.98 0.60 -6.04
C LEU A 67 13.61 1.94 -5.66
N LEU A 68 12.78 2.97 -5.42
CA LEU A 68 13.27 4.33 -5.22
C LEU A 68 14.19 4.39 -3.99
N PRO A 69 15.47 4.80 -4.13
CA PRO A 69 16.43 4.75 -3.03
C PRO A 69 16.07 5.61 -1.82
N THR A 70 15.30 6.66 -2.03
CA THR A 70 14.83 7.59 -1.01
C THR A 70 13.55 8.30 -1.47
N ALA A 71 12.94 9.08 -0.57
CA ALA A 71 11.79 9.90 -0.91
C ALA A 71 12.15 10.94 -1.97
N VAL A 72 11.35 11.00 -3.04
CA VAL A 72 11.58 11.91 -4.18
C VAL A 72 11.10 13.35 -3.95
N GLY A 73 10.47 13.64 -2.79
CA GLY A 73 9.98 14.96 -2.41
C GLY A 73 8.73 15.46 -3.17
N VAL A 74 8.27 14.71 -4.16
CA VAL A 74 7.05 14.97 -4.96
C VAL A 74 6.15 13.73 -4.99
N ASN A 75 4.98 13.83 -5.62
CA ASN A 75 4.16 12.66 -5.90
C ASN A 75 4.91 11.72 -6.87
N PRO A 76 5.21 10.46 -6.48
CA PRO A 76 6.05 9.57 -7.27
C PRO A 76 5.34 8.91 -8.46
N THR A 77 4.02 9.12 -8.65
CA THR A 77 3.25 8.43 -9.71
C THR A 77 3.84 8.60 -11.12
N ILE A 78 4.51 9.73 -11.40
CA ILE A 78 5.16 9.95 -12.71
C ILE A 78 6.60 9.39 -12.76
N THR A 79 7.22 9.20 -11.60
CA THR A 79 8.59 8.67 -11.49
C THR A 79 8.61 7.15 -11.57
N ILE A 80 7.57 6.51 -11.03
CA ILE A 80 7.29 5.06 -11.13
C ILE A 80 6.70 4.77 -12.52
#